data_AF-A0A0Q4YU31-F1
#
_entry.id   AF-A0A0Q4YU31-F1
#
_cell.length_a   1.000
_cell.length_b   1.000
_cell.length_c   1.000
_cell.angle_alpha   90.00
_cell.angle_beta   90.00
_cell.angle_gamma   90.00
#
_symmetry.space_group_name_H-M   'P 1'
#
loop_
_entity.id
_entity.type
_entity.pdbx_description
1 polymer ?
#
loop_
_entity_poly.entity_id
_entity_poly.type
_entity_poly.pdbx_seq_one_letter_code
_entity_poly.pdbx_strand_id
1 'polypeptide(L)' 'MTEADASLVLARAKLNFARKGHGERCWDADGADTRLTSDCTLLPLSETEREEFLEQARHELRQEASAS' A
#
# COMPACT_ATOMS: atom_id res chain seq x y z
N MET A 1 -16.62 -0.85 -10.17
CA MET A 1 -15.39 -0.14 -9.77
C MET A 1 -14.57 0.00 -11.04
N THR A 2 -14.34 1.22 -11.51
CA THR A 2 -13.60 1.43 -12.76
C THR A 2 -12.11 1.12 -12.53
N GLU A 3 -11.36 0.91 -13.61
CA GLU A 3 -9.89 0.76 -13.54
C GLU A 3 -9.22 1.99 -12.90
N ALA A 4 -9.80 3.18 -13.12
CA ALA A 4 -9.37 4.42 -12.49
C ALA A 4 -9.59 4.41 -10.96
N ASP A 5 -10.72 3.89 -10.47
CA ASP A 5 -10.98 3.71 -9.04
C ASP A 5 -9.98 2.74 -8.39
N ALA A 6 -9.66 1.64 -9.08
CA ALA A 6 -8.70 0.66 -8.59
C ALA A 6 -7.30 1.25 -8.44
N SER A 7 -6.88 2.06 -9.42
CA SER A 7 -5.59 2.76 -9.40
C SER A 7 -5.53 3.80 -8.29
N LEU A 8 -6.62 4.54 -8.05
CA LEU A 8 -6.71 5.53 -6.99
C LEU A 8 -6.64 4.88 -5.59
N VAL A 9 -7.38 3.79 -5.39
CA VAL A 9 -7.34 2.99 -4.16
C VAL A 9 -5.93 2.48 -3.88
N LEU A 10 -5.26 1.92 -4.89
CA LEU A 10 -3.89 1.42 -4.76
C LEU A 10 -2.91 2.55 -4.41
N ALA A 11 -3.00 3.69 -5.07
CA ALA A 11 -2.15 4.84 -4.79
C ALA A 11 -2.33 5.36 -3.36
N ARG A 12 -3.58 5.47 -2.88
CA ARG A 12 -3.89 5.87 -1.51
C ARG A 12 -3.39 4.86 -0.49
N ALA A 13 -3.56 3.56 -0.75
CA ALA A 13 -3.10 2.50 0.13
C ALA A 13 -1.56 2.50 0.28
N LYS A 14 -0.82 2.64 -0.84
CA LYS A 14 0.64 2.79 -0.84
C LYS A 14 1.11 4.04 -0.10
N LEU A 15 0.40 5.16 -0.25
CA LEU A 15 0.71 6.39 0.47
C LEU A 15 0.50 6.22 1.98
N ASN A 16 -0.59 5.58 2.39
CA ASN A 16 -0.87 5.31 3.80
C ASN A 16 0.17 4.39 4.43
N PHE A 17 0.61 3.38 3.69
CA PHE A 17 1.75 2.54 4.06
C PHE A 17 3.03 3.37 4.23
N ALA A 18 3.43 4.15 3.22
CA ALA A 18 4.64 4.97 3.29
C ALA A 18 4.66 5.94 4.49
N ARG A 19 3.50 6.49 4.87
CA ARG A 19 3.37 7.45 5.99
C ARG A 19 3.51 6.82 7.37
N LYS A 20 3.22 5.52 7.53
CA LYS A 20 3.23 4.85 8.84
C LYS A 20 4.61 4.28 9.24
N GLY A 21 5.60 4.30 8.34
CA GLY A 21 6.98 3.91 8.64
C GLY A 21 7.10 2.44 9.04
N HIS A 22 7.20 1.53 8.06
CA HIS A 22 7.10 0.09 8.30
C HIS A 22 8.43 -0.66 8.50
N GLY A 23 9.51 0.04 8.90
CA GLY A 23 10.82 -0.58 9.13
C GLY A 23 11.33 -1.31 7.88
N GLU A 24 11.57 -2.62 8.00
CA GLU A 24 12.04 -3.49 6.92
C GLU A 24 10.90 -4.04 6.02
N ARG A 25 9.64 -3.63 6.24
CA ARG A 25 8.53 -4.12 5.43
C ARG A 25 8.40 -3.36 4.12
N CYS A 26 8.07 -4.09 3.06
CA CYS A 26 7.79 -3.51 1.74
C CYS A 26 6.37 -3.83 1.26
N TRP A 27 5.81 -2.93 0.44
CA TRP A 27 4.47 -3.09 -0.12
C TRP A 27 4.38 -4.28 -1.09
N ASP A 28 5.41 -4.48 -1.91
CA ASP A 28 5.50 -5.59 -2.85
C ASP A 28 6.95 -6.11 -2.95
N ALA A 29 7.08 -7.40 -3.28
CA ALA A 29 8.35 -8.06 -3.55
C ALA A 29 9.00 -7.56 -4.85
N ASP A 30 8.24 -7.02 -5.79
CA ASP A 30 8.73 -6.46 -7.06
C ASP A 30 9.68 -5.26 -6.84
N GLY A 31 9.56 -4.56 -5.70
CA GLY A 31 10.48 -3.51 -5.28
C GLY A 31 11.69 -4.00 -4.47
N ALA A 32 11.74 -5.28 -4.09
CA ALA A 32 12.81 -5.85 -3.29
C ALA A 32 14.04 -6.26 -4.13
N ASP A 33 13.90 -6.33 -5.47
CA ASP A 33 14.98 -6.72 -6.39
C ASP A 33 15.98 -5.59 -6.69
N THR A 34 15.62 -4.34 -6.36
CA THR A 34 16.53 -3.19 -6.45
C THR A 34 17.56 -3.19 -5.32
N ARG A 35 18.57 -4.06 -5.45
CA ARG A 35 19.90 -3.98 -4.81
C ARG A 35 19.87 -3.68 -3.30
N LEU A 36 19.54 -4.67 -2.49
CA LEU A 36 19.99 -4.66 -1.10
C LEU A 36 21.44 -5.11 -1.04
N THR A 37 22.34 -4.13 -1.14
CA THR A 37 23.74 -4.21 -0.73
C THR A 37 23.90 -4.26 0.81
N SER A 38 22.88 -4.68 1.54
CA SER A 38 22.83 -4.67 3.00
C SER A 38 22.08 -5.92 3.47
N ASP A 39 22.61 -6.63 4.46
CA ASP A 39 22.08 -7.82 5.16
C ASP A 39 20.63 -7.75 5.71
N CYS A 40 19.85 -6.73 5.35
CA CYS A 40 18.46 -6.56 5.75
C CYS A 40 17.53 -7.13 4.67
N THR A 41 17.00 -8.33 4.92
CA THR A 41 15.96 -8.94 4.09
C THR A 41 14.67 -8.13 4.22
N LEU A 42 14.24 -7.45 3.15
CA LEU A 42 12.92 -6.81 3.14
C LEU A 42 11.81 -7.87 3.26
N LEU A 43 10.86 -7.62 4.14
CA LEU A 43 9.72 -8.51 4.38
C LEU A 43 8.49 -7.96 3.63
N PRO A 44 8.09 -8.54 2.49
CA PRO A 44 6.90 -8.09 1.78
C PRO A 44 5.66 -8.31 2.63
N LEU A 45 4.71 -7.39 2.52
CA LEU A 45 3.38 -7.56 3.11
C LEU A 45 2.73 -8.83 2.56
N SER A 46 2.09 -9.60 3.45
CA SER A 46 1.19 -10.68 3.09
C SER A 46 -0.02 -10.16 2.31
N GLU A 47 -0.70 -11.04 1.59
CA GLU A 47 -1.91 -10.68 0.84
C GLU A 47 -2.97 -10.05 1.75
N THR A 48 -3.20 -10.66 2.92
CA THR A 48 -4.15 -10.15 3.92
C THR A 48 -3.80 -8.74 4.38
N GLU A 49 -2.54 -8.45 4.71
CA GLU A 49 -2.13 -7.11 5.14
C GLU A 49 -2.34 -6.07 4.04
N ARG A 50 -2.05 -6.43 2.77
CA ARG A 50 -2.31 -5.54 1.63
C ARG A 50 -3.80 -5.27 1.48
N GLU A 51 -4.63 -6.29 1.64
CA GLU A 51 -6.09 -6.14 1.58
C GLU A 51 -6.61 -5.19 2.66
N GLU A 52 -6.07 -5.24 3.88
CA GLU A 52 -6.43 -4.30 4.95
C GLU A 52 -6.12 -2.85 4.56
N PHE A 53 -4.94 -2.59 4.00
CA PHE A 53 -4.58 -1.24 3.52
C PHE A 53 -5.46 -0.80 2.34
N LEU A 54 -5.83 -1.72 1.44
CA LEU A 54 -6.72 -1.43 0.31
C LEU A 54 -8.14 -1.14 0.79
N GLU A 55 -8.67 -1.89 1.75
CA GLU A 55 -9.98 -1.66 2.34
C GLU A 55 -10.04 -0.32 3.07
N GLN A 56 -9.01 0.00 3.85
CA GLN A 56 -8.88 1.30 4.51
C GLN A 56 -8.86 2.44 3.48
N ALA A 57 -8.09 2.31 2.38
CA ALA A 57 -8.07 3.30 1.31
C ALA A 57 -9.43 3.46 0.62
N ARG A 58 -10.16 2.37 0.37
CA ARG A 58 -11.54 2.43 -0.16
C ARG A 58 -12.49 3.14 0.79
N HIS A 59 -12.32 2.97 2.09
CA HIS A 59 -13.16 3.64 3.10
C HIS A 59 -12.86 5.14 3.16
N GLU A 60 -11.59 5.54 3.18
CA GLU A 60 -11.17 6.94 3.16
C GLU A 60 -11.68 7.68 1.91
N LEU A 61 -11.49 7.11 0.72
CA LEU A 61 -11.95 7.71 -0.54
C LEU A 61 -13.48 7.86 -0.59
N ARG A 62 -14.23 6.89 -0.05
CA ARG A 62 -15.70 6.99 0.07
C ARG A 62 -16.13 8.12 1.01
N GLN A 63 -15.44 8.29 2.13
CA GLN A 63 -15.72 9.38 3.07
C GLN A 63 -15.40 10.75 2.45
N GLU A 64 -14.26 10.90 1.76
CA GLU A 64 -13.88 12.14 1.09
C GLU A 64 -14.86 12.52 -0.03
N ALA A 65 -15.35 11.55 -0.80
CA ALA A 65 -16.37 11.77 -1.82
C ALA A 65 -17.74 12.16 -1.22
N SER A 66 -18.03 11.74 0.01
CA SER A 66 -19.26 12.07 0.74
C SER A 66 -19.17 13.40 1.49
N ALA A 67 -17.95 13.91 1.71
CA ALA A 67 -17.66 15.20 2.34
C ALA A 67 -17.49 16.35 1.33
N SER A 68 -17.57 16.05 0.02
CA SER A 68 -17.41 17.02 -1.09
C SER A 68 -18.74 17.49 -1.64
#